data_AF-A0A8H4VLW9-F1
#
_entry.id   AF-A0A8H4VLW9-F1
#
_cell.length_a   1.000
_cell.length_b   1.000
_cell.length_c   1.000
_cell.angle_alpha   90.00
_cell.angle_beta   90.00
_cell.angle_gamma   90.00
#
_symmetry.space_group_name_H-M   'P 1'
#
loop_
_entity.id
_entity.type
_entity.pdbx_description
1 polymer ?
#
loop_
_entity_poly.entity_id
_entity_poly.type
_entity_poly.pdbx_seq_one_letter_code
_entity_poly.pdbx_strand_id
1 'polypeptide(L)'
;MPPSTPEVADPPSPAEPEEESVTVRAEKTKEKGNVAFKVGKYAEAVALYTKAIELNPLEPSYLTNRAASYMALKRFRMALEDCQVAASLQSAAPSPKTLLRLARCQLALGSSTPALSTIRTILSIEPKNAQALQLQDKVQVLENHVKTFEAAKQKKEWGLARLALDKCLQAIEGEGGDIPAEWRYWRVELELSRLVGGCEHCCKVDALRLNPNSPDALTLRGTVLFLTGRLPQALQHVTSALRLDPGHEPAMKLRKRVKEVERLKEEGNAAFKTGKLQDALEKYTECLEKIGEAEEEGKGGQIRATLLSNRATTLLKLERYEDALVDTDASLVLSPNSFKALRTRARIELHLEKYDACIADFKSAIQQAQTEGSATDNDVRALKSELKKAEAALKRSKTKDYYKILGVARDCTEADIKKAYRRESLKHHPDKGGDEEKFKLVVEANAVLSDPRRRGGMIWARMRMG
;
A
#
# COMPACT_ATOMS: atom_id res chain seq x y z
N MET A 1 -42.55 79.94 -75.57
CA MET A 1 -41.66 79.68 -74.43
C MET A 1 -42.37 78.68 -73.53
N PRO A 2 -41.89 77.43 -73.40
CA PRO A 2 -42.52 76.50 -72.48
C PRO A 2 -42.16 76.84 -71.02
N PRO A 3 -43.07 76.60 -70.06
CA PRO A 3 -42.87 76.93 -68.65
C PRO A 3 -42.02 75.88 -67.93
N SER A 4 -41.30 76.35 -66.91
CA SER A 4 -40.42 75.58 -66.03
C SER A 4 -41.15 74.42 -65.35
N THR A 5 -40.59 73.22 -65.49
CA THR A 5 -41.00 72.02 -64.76
C THR A 5 -40.53 72.08 -63.30
N PRO A 6 -41.34 71.62 -62.33
CA PRO A 6 -40.98 71.59 -60.92
C PRO A 6 -40.00 70.46 -60.62
N GLU A 7 -38.95 70.79 -59.87
CA GLU A 7 -37.93 69.88 -59.36
C GLU A 7 -38.55 68.98 -58.27
N VAL A 8 -38.59 67.68 -58.52
CA VAL A 8 -39.10 66.67 -57.59
C VAL A 8 -37.99 66.37 -56.58
N ALA A 9 -38.25 66.65 -55.30
CA ALA A 9 -37.36 66.31 -54.20
C ALA A 9 -37.27 64.79 -54.01
N ASP A 10 -36.03 64.27 -53.98
CA ASP A 10 -35.75 62.88 -53.64
C ASP A 10 -36.20 62.56 -52.19
N PRO A 11 -36.77 61.36 -51.94
CA PRO A 11 -37.13 60.94 -50.59
C PRO A 11 -35.86 60.69 -49.75
N PRO A 12 -35.94 60.86 -48.41
CA PRO A 12 -34.79 60.66 -47.55
C PRO A 12 -34.35 59.18 -47.56
N SER A 13 -33.04 58.98 -47.70
CA SER A 13 -32.36 57.69 -47.61
C SER A 13 -32.74 56.95 -46.30
N PRO A 14 -32.95 55.62 -46.31
CA PRO A 14 -33.20 54.87 -45.08
C PRO A 14 -31.96 54.92 -44.19
N ALA A 15 -32.14 55.27 -42.92
CA ALA A 15 -31.08 55.24 -41.92
C ALA A 15 -30.45 53.84 -41.85
N GLU A 16 -29.13 53.77 -42.04
CA GLU A 16 -28.34 52.56 -41.80
C GLU A 16 -28.44 52.16 -40.32
N PRO A 17 -28.52 50.85 -39.98
CA PRO A 17 -28.56 50.42 -38.59
C PRO A 17 -27.24 50.77 -37.89
N GLU A 18 -27.31 51.59 -36.84
CA GLU A 18 -26.17 51.93 -35.98
C GLU A 18 -25.38 50.67 -35.60
N GLU A 19 -24.10 50.60 -35.99
CA GLU A 19 -23.23 49.49 -35.61
C GLU A 19 -23.09 49.45 -34.07
N GLU A 20 -23.84 48.56 -33.41
CA GLU A 20 -23.76 48.35 -31.95
C GLU A 20 -22.28 48.27 -31.51
N SER A 21 -21.86 49.16 -30.60
CA SER A 21 -20.47 49.20 -30.14
C SER A 21 -20.05 47.86 -29.52
N VAL A 22 -18.77 47.49 -29.70
CA VAL A 22 -18.21 46.21 -29.20
C VAL A 22 -18.47 46.03 -27.70
N THR A 23 -18.42 47.12 -26.93
CA THR A 23 -18.72 47.14 -25.49
C THR A 23 -20.18 46.79 -25.18
N VAL A 24 -21.14 47.32 -25.93
CA VAL A 24 -22.57 47.00 -25.76
C VAL A 24 -22.85 45.54 -26.11
N ARG A 25 -22.21 45.03 -27.17
CA ARG A 25 -22.30 43.60 -27.54
C ARG A 25 -21.72 42.69 -26.45
N ALA A 26 -20.59 43.07 -25.84
CA ALA A 26 -19.98 42.33 -24.73
C ALA A 26 -20.90 42.27 -23.50
N GLU A 27 -21.50 43.40 -23.13
CA GLU A 27 -22.43 43.52 -22.00
C GLU A 27 -23.71 42.69 -22.20
N LYS A 28 -24.30 42.73 -23.40
CA LYS A 28 -25.46 41.89 -23.78
C LYS A 28 -25.11 40.40 -23.73
N THR A 29 -23.89 40.04 -24.11
CA THR A 29 -23.39 38.67 -24.06
C THR A 29 -23.17 38.20 -22.62
N LYS A 30 -22.63 39.07 -21.74
CA LYS A 30 -22.56 38.82 -20.30
C LYS A 30 -23.94 38.58 -19.71
N GLU A 31 -24.93 39.41 -20.04
CA GLU A 31 -26.27 39.25 -19.44
C GLU A 31 -26.95 37.94 -19.87
N LYS A 32 -26.77 37.51 -21.13
CA LYS A 32 -27.17 36.16 -21.55
C LYS A 32 -26.47 35.08 -20.71
N GLY A 33 -25.18 35.26 -20.43
CA GLY A 33 -24.40 34.40 -19.53
C GLY A 33 -24.95 34.38 -18.10
N ASN A 34 -25.36 35.53 -17.56
CA ASN A 34 -25.97 35.66 -16.24
C ASN A 34 -27.29 34.90 -16.16
N VAL A 35 -28.13 34.97 -17.20
CA VAL A 35 -29.37 34.21 -17.31
C VAL A 35 -29.07 32.70 -17.34
N ALA A 36 -28.15 32.26 -18.20
CA ALA A 36 -27.74 30.85 -18.28
C ALA A 36 -27.20 30.34 -16.92
N PHE A 37 -26.43 31.16 -16.22
CA PHE A 37 -25.91 30.84 -14.88
C PHE A 37 -27.03 30.68 -13.84
N LYS A 38 -28.01 31.59 -13.83
CA LYS A 38 -29.17 31.51 -12.92
C LYS A 38 -30.03 30.27 -13.15
N VAL A 39 -30.14 29.83 -14.41
CA VAL A 39 -30.87 28.61 -14.81
C VAL A 39 -30.05 27.33 -14.53
N GLY A 40 -28.80 27.44 -14.09
CA GLY A 40 -27.93 26.29 -13.79
C GLY A 40 -27.21 25.71 -15.01
N LYS A 41 -27.32 26.34 -16.18
CA LYS A 41 -26.61 25.94 -17.41
C LYS A 41 -25.18 26.48 -17.41
N TYR A 42 -24.35 26.00 -16.48
CA TYR A 42 -23.02 26.56 -16.24
C TYR A 42 -22.06 26.43 -17.43
N ALA A 43 -22.14 25.34 -18.22
CA ALA A 43 -21.29 25.17 -19.41
C ALA A 43 -21.63 26.19 -20.51
N GLU A 44 -22.92 26.48 -20.71
CA GLU A 44 -23.39 27.50 -21.64
C GLU A 44 -22.99 28.90 -21.15
N ALA A 45 -23.12 29.15 -19.85
CA ALA A 45 -22.67 30.40 -19.22
C ALA A 45 -21.15 30.62 -19.45
N VAL A 46 -20.32 29.58 -19.27
CA VAL A 46 -18.87 29.65 -19.57
C VAL A 46 -18.63 30.07 -21.03
N ALA A 47 -19.32 29.46 -21.99
CA ALA A 47 -19.16 29.81 -23.40
C ALA A 47 -19.55 31.27 -23.68
N LEU A 48 -20.64 31.76 -23.08
CA LEU A 48 -21.09 33.14 -23.21
C LEU A 48 -20.10 34.13 -22.56
N TYR A 49 -19.58 33.83 -21.37
CA TYR A 49 -18.57 34.70 -20.76
C TYR A 49 -17.25 34.69 -21.51
N THR A 50 -16.83 33.56 -22.08
CA THR A 50 -15.64 33.51 -22.96
C THR A 50 -15.80 34.44 -24.16
N LYS A 51 -16.97 34.42 -24.82
CA LYS A 51 -17.27 35.38 -25.91
C LYS A 51 -17.24 36.84 -25.42
N ALA A 52 -17.74 37.12 -24.22
CA ALA A 52 -17.68 38.47 -23.65
C ALA A 52 -16.22 38.93 -23.38
N ILE A 53 -15.36 38.01 -22.91
CA ILE A 53 -13.92 38.25 -22.69
C ILE A 53 -13.19 38.50 -24.01
N GLU A 54 -13.51 37.75 -25.06
CA GLU A 54 -12.94 37.96 -26.41
C GLU A 54 -13.28 39.36 -26.96
N LEU A 55 -14.47 39.87 -26.66
CA LEU A 55 -14.91 41.20 -27.09
C LEU A 55 -14.30 42.34 -26.26
N ASN A 56 -14.11 42.14 -24.95
CA ASN A 56 -13.45 43.11 -24.08
C ASN A 56 -12.66 42.40 -22.96
N PRO A 57 -11.34 42.17 -23.16
CA PRO A 57 -10.50 41.41 -22.23
C PRO A 57 -10.18 42.14 -20.90
N LEU A 58 -10.34 43.47 -20.86
CA LEU A 58 -9.92 44.29 -19.72
C LEU A 58 -10.98 44.39 -18.62
N GLU A 59 -12.17 43.85 -18.85
CA GLU A 59 -13.30 43.93 -17.92
C GLU A 59 -13.28 42.76 -16.91
N PRO A 60 -13.02 43.01 -15.61
CA PRO A 60 -12.88 41.93 -14.63
C PRO A 60 -14.18 41.19 -14.33
N SER A 61 -15.34 41.81 -14.52
CA SER A 61 -16.64 41.19 -14.20
C SER A 61 -16.90 39.93 -15.04
N TYR A 62 -16.47 39.88 -16.30
CA TYR A 62 -16.62 38.70 -17.16
C TYR A 62 -15.79 37.53 -16.67
N LEU A 63 -14.52 37.77 -16.31
CA LEU A 63 -13.61 36.78 -15.74
C LEU A 63 -14.16 36.22 -14.43
N THR A 64 -14.60 37.09 -13.53
CA THR A 64 -15.14 36.64 -12.24
C THR A 64 -16.42 35.81 -12.39
N ASN A 65 -17.29 36.13 -13.36
CA ASN A 65 -18.52 35.38 -13.61
C ASN A 65 -18.25 34.05 -14.32
N ARG A 66 -17.26 34.00 -15.21
CA ARG A 66 -16.76 32.74 -15.78
C ARG A 66 -16.14 31.86 -14.70
N ALA A 67 -15.33 32.42 -13.81
CA ALA A 67 -14.79 31.71 -12.65
C ALA A 67 -15.89 31.12 -11.77
N ALA A 68 -16.96 31.87 -11.48
CA ALA A 68 -18.10 31.34 -10.71
C ALA A 68 -18.78 30.16 -11.41
N SER A 69 -18.88 30.20 -12.73
CA SER A 69 -19.42 29.09 -13.54
C SER A 69 -18.51 27.87 -13.51
N TYR A 70 -17.19 28.08 -13.57
CA TYR A 70 -16.21 27.00 -13.39
C TYR A 70 -16.24 26.39 -11.99
N MET A 71 -16.38 27.20 -10.93
CA MET A 71 -16.54 26.71 -9.56
C MET A 71 -17.80 25.83 -9.42
N ALA A 72 -18.93 26.24 -10.02
CA ALA A 72 -20.16 25.44 -10.02
C ALA A 72 -19.99 24.09 -10.75
N LEU A 73 -19.11 24.04 -11.75
CA LEU A 73 -18.71 22.82 -12.46
C LEU A 73 -17.57 22.05 -11.77
N LYS A 74 -17.13 22.47 -10.58
CA LYS A 74 -15.98 21.93 -9.83
C LYS A 74 -14.63 21.99 -10.58
N ARG A 75 -14.52 22.89 -11.56
CA ARG A 75 -13.29 23.11 -12.34
C ARG A 75 -12.44 24.21 -11.72
N PHE A 76 -11.96 23.97 -10.51
CA PHE A 76 -11.33 24.99 -9.67
C PHE A 76 -10.01 25.55 -10.22
N ARG A 77 -9.24 24.77 -10.99
CA ARG A 77 -8.00 25.28 -11.62
C ARG A 77 -8.27 26.40 -12.62
N MET A 78 -9.21 26.19 -13.53
CA MET A 78 -9.60 27.23 -14.49
C MET A 78 -10.25 28.44 -13.80
N ALA A 79 -11.05 28.19 -12.74
CA ALA A 79 -11.61 29.26 -11.94
C ALA A 79 -10.54 30.09 -11.21
N LEU A 80 -9.46 29.44 -10.73
CA LEU A 80 -8.34 30.10 -10.07
C LEU A 80 -7.62 31.04 -11.04
N GLU A 81 -7.31 30.58 -12.26
CA GLU A 81 -6.66 31.37 -13.31
C GLU A 81 -7.48 32.63 -13.63
N ASP A 82 -8.79 32.48 -13.87
CA ASP A 82 -9.69 33.61 -14.12
C ASP A 82 -9.74 34.61 -12.94
N CYS A 83 -9.75 34.10 -11.70
CA CYS A 83 -9.73 34.95 -10.52
C CYS A 83 -8.39 35.69 -10.33
N GLN A 84 -7.27 35.08 -10.68
CA GLN A 84 -5.95 35.70 -10.62
C GLN A 84 -5.82 36.83 -11.64
N VAL A 85 -6.28 36.62 -12.88
CA VAL A 85 -6.31 37.67 -13.90
C VAL A 85 -7.26 38.78 -13.50
N ALA A 86 -8.46 38.46 -12.99
CA ALA A 86 -9.38 39.49 -12.50
C ALA A 86 -8.77 40.31 -11.34
N ALA A 87 -8.07 39.64 -10.41
CA ALA A 87 -7.41 40.31 -9.28
C ALA A 87 -6.25 41.20 -9.73
N SER A 88 -5.51 40.84 -10.77
CA SER A 88 -4.42 41.67 -11.31
C SER A 88 -4.96 42.93 -12.00
N LEU A 89 -6.03 42.81 -12.79
CA LEU A 89 -6.74 43.94 -13.40
C LEU A 89 -7.33 44.88 -12.34
N GLN A 90 -7.74 44.33 -11.19
CA GLN A 90 -8.29 45.07 -10.06
C GLN A 90 -7.22 45.47 -9.02
N SER A 91 -5.93 45.38 -9.32
CA SER A 91 -4.87 45.67 -8.35
C SER A 91 -4.93 47.07 -7.75
N ALA A 92 -5.36 48.07 -8.53
CA ALA A 92 -5.56 49.45 -8.06
C ALA A 92 -6.80 49.61 -7.14
N ALA A 93 -7.81 48.77 -7.32
CA ALA A 93 -9.05 48.78 -6.53
C ALA A 93 -9.53 47.33 -6.30
N PRO A 94 -8.93 46.60 -5.33
CA PRO A 94 -9.21 45.18 -5.15
C PRO A 94 -10.67 44.94 -4.78
N SER A 95 -11.36 44.07 -5.53
CA SER A 95 -12.75 43.72 -5.24
C SER A 95 -12.83 42.58 -4.21
N PRO A 96 -13.48 42.78 -3.05
CA PRO A 96 -13.68 41.72 -2.06
C PRO A 96 -14.37 40.47 -2.63
N LYS A 97 -15.28 40.65 -3.60
CA LYS A 97 -15.98 39.55 -4.28
C LYS A 97 -15.04 38.68 -5.13
N THR A 98 -14.13 39.31 -5.86
CA THR A 98 -13.09 38.61 -6.66
C THR A 98 -12.14 37.85 -5.75
N LEU A 99 -11.63 38.53 -4.72
CA LEU A 99 -10.71 37.94 -3.75
C LEU A 99 -11.35 36.78 -2.97
N LEU A 100 -12.64 36.88 -2.64
CA LEU A 100 -13.36 35.78 -1.97
C LEU A 100 -13.50 34.55 -2.85
N ARG A 101 -13.78 34.73 -4.15
CA ARG A 101 -13.79 33.62 -5.13
C ARG A 101 -12.39 33.03 -5.30
N LEU A 102 -11.36 33.88 -5.37
CA LEU A 102 -9.96 33.47 -5.43
C LEU A 102 -9.59 32.59 -4.23
N ALA A 103 -9.90 33.04 -3.01
CA ALA A 103 -9.62 32.31 -1.78
C ALA A 103 -10.36 30.96 -1.70
N ARG A 104 -11.61 30.89 -2.19
CA ARG A 104 -12.35 29.62 -2.28
C ARG A 104 -11.71 28.65 -3.27
N CYS A 105 -11.28 29.13 -4.43
CA CYS A 105 -10.55 28.31 -5.39
C CYS A 105 -9.21 27.81 -4.82
N GLN A 106 -8.48 28.67 -4.11
CA GLN A 106 -7.23 28.30 -3.44
C GLN A 106 -7.47 27.22 -2.36
N LEU A 107 -8.52 27.37 -1.55
CA LEU A 107 -8.92 26.33 -0.57
C LEU A 107 -9.25 25.01 -1.27
N ALA A 108 -10.10 25.03 -2.30
CA ALA A 108 -10.51 23.83 -3.04
C ALA A 108 -9.33 23.13 -3.75
N LEU A 109 -8.23 23.83 -3.98
CA LEU A 109 -6.99 23.27 -4.55
C LEU A 109 -5.93 22.96 -3.48
N GLY A 110 -6.28 23.02 -2.19
CA GLY A 110 -5.38 22.72 -1.07
C GLY A 110 -4.30 23.77 -0.81
N SER A 111 -4.37 24.94 -1.44
CA SER A 111 -3.41 26.04 -1.30
C SER A 111 -3.76 26.93 -0.09
N SER A 112 -3.59 26.40 1.11
CA SER A 112 -4.00 27.05 2.37
C SER A 112 -3.24 28.35 2.69
N THR A 113 -1.93 28.39 2.48
CA THR A 113 -1.12 29.60 2.75
C THR A 113 -1.48 30.78 1.82
N PRO A 114 -1.57 30.62 0.49
CA PRO A 114 -2.10 31.66 -0.40
C PRO A 114 -3.53 32.09 -0.02
N ALA A 115 -4.40 31.13 0.32
CA ALA A 115 -5.77 31.41 0.74
C ALA A 115 -5.82 32.31 1.99
N LEU A 116 -5.03 32.03 3.03
CA LEU A 116 -4.96 32.87 4.22
C LEU A 116 -4.46 34.29 3.89
N SER A 117 -3.48 34.42 2.99
CA SER A 117 -2.99 35.73 2.53
C SER A 117 -4.08 36.53 1.83
N THR A 118 -4.78 35.91 0.87
CA THR A 118 -5.90 36.54 0.15
C THR A 118 -7.04 36.94 1.11
N ILE A 119 -7.36 36.10 2.10
CA ILE A 119 -8.38 36.40 3.11
C ILE A 119 -7.98 37.58 4.00
N ARG A 120 -6.69 37.70 4.38
CA ARG A 120 -6.20 38.87 5.11
C ARG A 120 -6.40 40.16 4.32
N THR A 121 -6.16 40.14 3.01
CA THR A 121 -6.44 41.29 2.13
C THR A 121 -7.93 41.63 2.07
N ILE A 122 -8.82 40.62 2.11
CA ILE A 122 -10.27 40.89 2.18
C ILE A 122 -10.63 41.56 3.50
N LEU A 123 -10.13 41.03 4.62
CA LEU A 123 -10.44 41.54 5.96
C LEU A 123 -9.81 42.90 6.27
N SER A 124 -8.74 43.30 5.56
CA SER A 124 -8.22 44.67 5.66
C SER A 124 -9.11 45.69 4.96
N ILE A 125 -9.85 45.29 3.93
CA ILE A 125 -10.83 46.13 3.22
C ILE A 125 -12.18 46.10 3.96
N GLU A 126 -12.65 44.91 4.31
CA GLU A 126 -13.94 44.66 4.98
C GLU A 126 -13.76 43.80 6.25
N PRO A 127 -13.45 44.42 7.41
CA PRO A 127 -13.15 43.67 8.65
C PRO A 127 -14.29 42.78 9.17
N LYS A 128 -15.54 43.09 8.82
CA LYS A 128 -16.74 42.36 9.27
C LYS A 128 -17.33 41.45 8.18
N ASN A 129 -16.58 41.14 7.12
CA ASN A 129 -17.07 40.27 6.06
C ASN A 129 -17.26 38.83 6.60
N ALA A 130 -18.53 38.45 6.84
CA ALA A 130 -18.88 37.15 7.42
C ALA A 130 -18.43 35.97 6.54
N GLN A 131 -18.45 36.12 5.21
CA GLN A 131 -18.04 35.04 4.30
C GLN A 131 -16.52 34.83 4.34
N ALA A 132 -15.74 35.91 4.49
CA ALA A 132 -14.29 35.85 4.62
C ALA A 132 -13.87 35.23 5.96
N LEU A 133 -14.53 35.58 7.07
CA LEU A 133 -14.29 34.99 8.39
C LEU A 133 -14.60 33.47 8.41
N GLN A 134 -15.75 33.06 7.88
CA GLN A 134 -16.10 31.63 7.77
C GLN A 134 -15.09 30.85 6.91
N LEU A 135 -14.60 31.47 5.83
CA LEU A 135 -13.59 30.85 4.96
C LEU A 135 -12.24 30.78 5.68
N GLN A 136 -11.89 31.78 6.47
CA GLN A 136 -10.67 31.80 7.29
C GLN A 136 -10.61 30.60 8.23
N ASP A 137 -11.70 30.34 8.96
CA ASP A 137 -11.79 29.21 9.90
C ASP A 137 -11.55 27.88 9.19
N LYS A 138 -12.21 27.67 8.03
CA LYS A 138 -12.02 26.47 7.20
C LYS A 138 -10.58 26.29 6.74
N VAL A 139 -9.98 27.35 6.21
CA VAL A 139 -8.59 27.32 5.71
C VAL A 139 -7.62 27.08 6.86
N GLN A 140 -7.85 27.66 8.04
CA GLN A 140 -7.00 27.48 9.21
C GLN A 140 -7.06 26.05 9.74
N VAL A 141 -8.26 25.43 9.74
CA VAL A 141 -8.41 24.00 10.08
C VAL A 141 -7.62 23.12 9.11
N LEU A 142 -7.73 23.38 7.80
CA LEU A 142 -6.96 22.66 6.79
C LEU A 142 -5.45 22.83 6.98
N GLU A 143 -4.99 24.06 7.16
CA GLU A 143 -3.58 24.40 7.41
C GLU A 143 -3.04 23.67 8.65
N ASN A 144 -3.83 23.59 9.72
CA ASN A 144 -3.44 22.86 10.93
C ASN A 144 -3.32 21.36 10.67
N HIS A 145 -4.20 20.77 9.84
CA HIS A 145 -4.09 19.37 9.45
C HIS A 145 -2.86 19.10 8.59
N VAL A 146 -2.53 19.99 7.64
CA VAL A 146 -1.31 19.91 6.83
C VAL A 146 -0.06 19.97 7.71
N LYS A 147 0.02 20.93 8.64
CA LYS A 147 1.13 21.01 9.61
C LYS A 147 1.24 19.79 10.50
N THR A 148 0.09 19.27 10.96
CA THR A 148 0.06 18.03 11.77
C THR A 148 0.59 16.85 10.96
N PHE A 149 0.20 16.74 9.68
CA PHE A 149 0.71 15.71 8.78
C PHE A 149 2.23 15.80 8.63
N GLU A 150 2.76 16.97 8.31
CA GLU A 150 4.20 17.17 8.09
C GLU A 150 5.00 16.88 9.37
N ALA A 151 4.54 17.36 10.51
CA ALA A 151 5.18 17.10 11.81
C ALA A 151 5.14 15.61 12.17
N ALA A 152 4.00 14.94 11.96
CA ALA A 152 3.86 13.50 12.20
C ALA A 152 4.76 12.69 11.25
N LYS A 153 4.86 13.08 9.97
CA LYS A 153 5.77 12.46 8.99
C LYS A 153 7.22 12.60 9.42
N GLN A 154 7.65 13.78 9.87
CA GLN A 154 9.02 13.99 10.37
C GLN A 154 9.34 13.14 11.61
N LYS A 155 8.36 12.98 12.50
CA LYS A 155 8.49 12.13 13.70
C LYS A 155 8.28 10.64 13.42
N LYS A 156 7.96 10.25 12.19
CA LYS A 156 7.62 8.87 11.79
C LYS A 156 6.40 8.30 12.52
N GLU A 157 5.48 9.17 12.95
CA GLU A 157 4.21 8.79 13.57
C GLU A 157 3.17 8.49 12.47
N TRP A 158 3.37 7.39 11.73
CA TRP A 158 2.62 7.07 10.50
C TRP A 158 1.10 7.00 10.71
N GLY A 159 0.64 6.52 11.87
CA GLY A 159 -0.77 6.47 12.22
C GLY A 159 -1.41 7.85 12.35
N LEU A 160 -0.71 8.79 12.99
CA LEU A 160 -1.15 10.18 13.13
C LEU A 160 -1.09 10.91 11.79
N ALA A 161 -0.01 10.71 11.02
CA ALA A 161 0.12 11.27 9.69
C ALA A 161 -1.04 10.83 8.78
N ARG A 162 -1.42 9.55 8.80
CA ARG A 162 -2.58 9.05 8.04
C ARG A 162 -3.87 9.75 8.44
N LEU A 163 -4.16 9.85 9.75
CA LEU A 163 -5.37 10.52 10.23
C LEU A 163 -5.40 11.99 9.82
N ALA A 164 -4.26 12.68 9.87
CA ALA A 164 -4.15 14.07 9.44
C ALA A 164 -4.38 14.21 7.93
N LEU A 165 -3.80 13.32 7.11
CA LEU A 165 -4.04 13.31 5.66
C LEU A 165 -5.49 13.01 5.31
N ASP A 166 -6.12 12.03 5.97
CA ASP A 166 -7.54 11.69 5.77
C ASP A 166 -8.44 12.91 6.04
N LYS A 167 -8.13 13.71 7.08
CA LYS A 167 -8.83 14.96 7.37
C LYS A 167 -8.58 16.05 6.30
N CYS A 168 -7.35 16.16 5.79
CA CYS A 168 -7.05 17.05 4.68
C CYS A 168 -7.86 16.68 3.43
N LEU A 169 -7.91 15.39 3.08
CA LEU A 169 -8.66 14.88 1.94
C LEU A 169 -10.16 15.15 2.11
N GLN A 170 -10.73 14.86 3.28
CA GLN A 170 -12.13 15.14 3.58
C GLN A 170 -12.47 16.62 3.44
N ALA A 171 -11.59 17.52 3.87
CA ALA A 171 -11.80 18.96 3.74
C ALA A 171 -11.87 19.41 2.26
N ILE A 172 -11.01 18.86 1.40
CA ILE A 172 -11.01 19.18 -0.04
C ILE A 172 -12.19 18.54 -0.77
N GLU A 173 -12.49 17.28 -0.48
CA GLU A 173 -13.63 16.57 -1.05
C GLU A 173 -14.96 17.25 -0.67
N GLY A 174 -15.06 17.79 0.54
CA GLY A 174 -16.21 18.57 1.00
C GLY A 174 -16.44 19.85 0.20
N GLU A 175 -15.38 20.49 -0.30
CA GLU A 175 -15.46 21.64 -1.21
C GLU A 175 -15.61 21.20 -2.69
N GLY A 176 -15.57 19.89 -2.97
CA GLY A 176 -15.59 19.32 -4.32
C GLY A 176 -14.30 19.55 -5.11
N GLY A 177 -13.22 19.89 -4.41
CA GLY A 177 -11.94 20.28 -4.98
C GLY A 177 -11.09 19.12 -5.49
N ASP A 178 -10.07 19.46 -6.26
CA ASP A 178 -9.11 18.48 -6.76
C ASP A 178 -8.00 18.26 -5.73
N ILE A 179 -7.76 17.00 -5.37
CA ILE A 179 -6.66 16.65 -4.45
C ILE A 179 -5.32 17.17 -5.02
N PRO A 180 -4.46 17.83 -4.23
CA PRO A 180 -3.13 18.26 -4.64
C PRO A 180 -2.24 17.08 -5.08
N ALA A 181 -1.30 17.32 -6.01
CA ALA A 181 -0.36 16.28 -6.44
C ALA A 181 0.51 15.78 -5.28
N GLU A 182 1.02 16.71 -4.47
CA GLU A 182 1.81 16.44 -3.26
C GLU A 182 1.10 15.48 -2.29
N TRP A 183 -0.19 15.68 -2.07
CA TRP A 183 -0.96 14.85 -1.15
C TRP A 183 -1.20 13.44 -1.71
N ARG A 184 -1.25 13.29 -3.03
CA ARG A 184 -1.25 11.96 -3.66
C ARG A 184 0.08 11.24 -3.45
N TYR A 185 1.21 11.96 -3.50
CA TYR A 185 2.52 11.37 -3.15
C TYR A 185 2.57 10.96 -1.68
N TRP A 186 2.15 11.85 -0.78
CA TRP A 186 2.06 11.57 0.66
C TRP A 186 1.24 10.32 0.97
N ARG A 187 0.11 10.15 0.27
CA ARG A 187 -0.73 8.97 0.40
C ARG A 187 0.04 7.69 0.04
N VAL A 188 0.75 7.68 -1.09
CA VAL A 188 1.54 6.52 -1.51
C VAL A 188 2.71 6.24 -0.55
N GLU A 189 3.40 7.28 -0.07
CA GLU A 189 4.47 7.14 0.93
C GLU A 189 3.94 6.54 2.26
N LEU A 190 2.76 6.95 2.71
CA LEU A 190 2.13 6.34 3.89
C LEU A 190 1.77 4.87 3.65
N GLU A 191 1.21 4.55 2.49
CA GLU A 191 0.89 3.15 2.14
C GLU A 191 2.16 2.29 2.02
N LEU A 192 3.28 2.86 1.59
CA LEU A 192 4.59 2.18 1.61
C LEU A 192 5.03 1.81 3.02
N SER A 193 4.90 2.74 3.99
CA SER A 193 5.23 2.45 5.39
C SER A 193 4.40 1.29 5.99
N ARG A 194 3.24 1.00 5.39
CA ARG A 194 2.29 -0.04 5.80
C ARG A 194 2.29 -1.27 4.90
N LEU A 195 3.32 -1.47 4.07
CA LEU A 195 3.46 -2.69 3.26
C LEU A 195 3.46 -3.98 4.12
N VAL A 196 3.78 -3.86 5.41
CA VAL A 196 3.65 -4.94 6.39
C VAL A 196 2.17 -5.34 6.55
N GLY A 197 1.81 -6.54 6.09
CA GLY A 197 0.46 -7.10 6.32
C GLY A 197 -0.54 -7.00 5.15
N GLY A 198 -0.10 -6.68 3.92
CA GLY A 198 -0.88 -6.96 2.71
C GLY A 198 -1.59 -5.79 2.01
N CYS A 199 -1.28 -4.53 2.36
CA CYS A 199 -1.80 -3.34 1.64
C CYS A 199 -1.15 -3.10 0.25
N GLU A 200 -0.58 -4.13 -0.37
CA GLU A 200 0.12 -4.03 -1.65
C GLU A 200 -0.78 -3.52 -2.78
N HIS A 201 -2.05 -3.96 -2.80
CA HIS A 201 -3.00 -3.58 -3.84
C HIS A 201 -3.34 -2.08 -3.77
N CYS A 202 -3.66 -1.57 -2.57
CA CYS A 202 -3.95 -0.16 -2.34
C CYS A 202 -2.77 0.72 -2.75
N CYS A 203 -1.55 0.36 -2.32
CA CYS A 203 -0.33 1.08 -2.67
C CYS A 203 -0.08 1.12 -4.18
N LYS A 204 -0.25 -0.01 -4.89
CA LYS A 204 -0.13 -0.07 -6.37
C LYS A 204 -1.17 0.81 -7.07
N VAL A 205 -2.44 0.73 -6.64
CA VAL A 205 -3.54 1.50 -7.23
C VAL A 205 -3.30 3.00 -7.05
N ASP A 206 -2.90 3.42 -5.85
CA ASP A 206 -2.64 4.84 -5.56
C ASP A 206 -1.40 5.35 -6.32
N ALA A 207 -0.34 4.54 -6.45
CA ALA A 207 0.82 4.87 -7.26
C ALA A 207 0.48 5.04 -8.75
N LEU A 208 -0.44 4.23 -9.30
CA LEU A 208 -0.92 4.35 -10.68
C LEU A 208 -1.71 5.64 -10.93
N ARG A 209 -2.33 6.24 -9.90
CA ARG A 209 -3.07 7.50 -10.00
C ARG A 209 -2.18 8.74 -10.04
N LEU A 210 -0.88 8.60 -9.79
CA LEU A 210 0.08 9.70 -9.89
C LEU A 210 0.25 10.17 -11.34
N ASN A 211 0.80 11.38 -11.53
CA ASN A 211 1.06 11.91 -12.86
C ASN A 211 2.09 11.03 -13.59
N PRO A 212 1.75 10.41 -14.74
CA PRO A 212 2.68 9.54 -15.48
C PRO A 212 3.94 10.25 -15.99
N ASN A 213 3.90 11.58 -16.17
CA ASN A 213 4.97 12.36 -16.78
C ASN A 213 5.82 13.13 -15.75
N SER A 214 5.84 12.71 -14.48
CA SER A 214 6.71 13.27 -13.44
C SER A 214 7.83 12.28 -13.09
N PRO A 215 9.10 12.72 -13.03
CA PRO A 215 10.21 11.89 -12.54
C PRO A 215 9.93 11.33 -11.15
N ASP A 216 9.43 12.15 -10.21
CA ASP A 216 9.10 11.73 -8.84
C ASP A 216 8.03 10.63 -8.81
N ALA A 217 6.97 10.77 -9.62
CA ALA A 217 5.93 9.77 -9.73
C ALA A 217 6.44 8.44 -10.28
N LEU A 218 7.28 8.49 -11.31
CA LEU A 218 7.88 7.29 -11.89
C LEU A 218 8.87 6.62 -10.92
N THR A 219 9.65 7.41 -10.18
CA THR A 219 10.53 6.91 -9.12
C THR A 219 9.71 6.22 -8.03
N LEU A 220 8.65 6.85 -7.53
CA LEU A 220 7.81 6.30 -6.46
C LEU A 220 7.09 5.02 -6.92
N ARG A 221 6.57 4.98 -8.15
CA ARG A 221 6.06 3.74 -8.77
C ARG A 221 7.13 2.65 -8.83
N GLY A 222 8.35 3.02 -9.22
CA GLY A 222 9.52 2.14 -9.19
C GLY A 222 9.79 1.58 -7.80
N THR A 223 9.73 2.41 -6.75
CA THR A 223 9.92 1.99 -5.35
C THR A 223 8.86 0.99 -4.93
N VAL A 224 7.57 1.25 -5.21
CA VAL A 224 6.47 0.33 -4.92
C VAL A 224 6.67 -1.02 -5.61
N LEU A 225 7.08 -1.01 -6.88
CA LEU A 225 7.35 -2.24 -7.65
C LEU A 225 8.57 -3.00 -7.10
N PHE A 226 9.62 -2.27 -6.70
CA PHE A 226 10.81 -2.86 -6.08
C PHE A 226 10.45 -3.58 -4.77
N LEU A 227 9.74 -2.91 -3.86
CA LEU A 227 9.34 -3.46 -2.55
C LEU A 227 8.34 -4.60 -2.67
N THR A 228 7.53 -4.63 -3.74
CA THR A 228 6.61 -5.74 -4.08
C THR A 228 7.25 -6.82 -4.96
N GLY A 229 8.59 -6.81 -5.08
CA GLY A 229 9.38 -7.87 -5.72
C GLY A 229 9.35 -7.88 -7.26
N ARG A 230 8.76 -6.87 -7.91
CA ARG A 230 8.68 -6.73 -9.37
C ARG A 230 9.89 -5.97 -9.93
N LEU A 231 11.09 -6.51 -9.73
CA LEU A 231 12.36 -5.87 -10.09
C LEU A 231 12.45 -5.38 -11.56
N PRO A 232 12.04 -6.17 -12.58
CA PRO A 232 12.15 -5.72 -13.97
C PRO A 232 11.26 -4.50 -14.27
N GLN A 233 10.04 -4.50 -13.75
CA GLN A 233 9.10 -3.39 -13.91
C GLN A 233 9.59 -2.16 -13.14
N ALA A 234 10.14 -2.35 -11.93
CA ALA A 234 10.76 -1.27 -11.17
C ALA A 234 11.88 -0.61 -11.99
N LEU A 235 12.78 -1.40 -12.58
CA LEU A 235 13.87 -0.89 -13.41
C LEU A 235 13.37 -0.11 -14.64
N GLN A 236 12.28 -0.57 -15.27
CA GLN A 236 11.65 0.12 -16.41
C GLN A 236 11.12 1.50 -16.02
N HIS A 237 10.41 1.62 -14.90
CA HIS A 237 9.87 2.89 -14.42
C HIS A 237 10.98 3.86 -14.02
N VAL A 238 11.98 3.38 -13.29
CA VAL A 238 13.12 4.21 -12.86
C VAL A 238 13.96 4.67 -14.06
N THR A 239 14.16 3.81 -15.06
CA THR A 239 14.82 4.22 -16.30
C THR A 239 14.00 5.27 -17.04
N SER A 240 12.68 5.17 -17.01
CA SER A 240 11.80 6.19 -17.61
C SER A 240 11.88 7.52 -16.85
N ALA A 241 11.97 7.51 -15.52
CA ALA A 241 12.21 8.70 -14.72
C ALA A 241 13.52 9.39 -15.12
N LEU A 242 14.61 8.62 -15.26
CA LEU A 242 15.92 9.14 -15.67
C LEU A 242 16.00 9.58 -17.14
N ARG A 243 15.06 9.15 -17.99
CA ARG A 243 14.93 9.69 -19.35
C ARG A 243 14.28 11.08 -19.35
N LEU A 244 13.37 11.34 -18.42
CA LEU A 244 12.76 12.66 -18.24
C LEU A 244 13.74 13.63 -17.56
N ASP A 245 14.43 13.15 -16.53
CA ASP A 245 15.45 13.92 -15.80
C ASP A 245 16.66 13.03 -15.47
N PRO A 246 17.75 13.12 -16.26
CA PRO A 246 18.98 12.37 -16.02
C PRO A 246 19.66 12.68 -14.68
N GLY A 247 19.40 13.87 -14.09
CA GLY A 247 19.97 14.33 -12.82
C GLY A 247 19.15 13.93 -11.59
N HIS A 248 18.02 13.23 -11.78
CA HIS A 248 17.12 12.88 -10.68
C HIS A 248 17.76 11.88 -9.70
N GLU A 249 18.33 12.40 -8.61
CA GLU A 249 19.09 11.65 -7.60
C GLU A 249 18.32 10.44 -7.01
N PRO A 250 17.03 10.57 -6.60
CA PRO A 250 16.27 9.44 -6.06
C PRO A 250 16.16 8.27 -7.05
N ALA A 251 15.89 8.55 -8.34
CA ALA A 251 15.86 7.50 -9.36
C ALA A 251 17.24 6.88 -9.59
N MET A 252 18.32 7.66 -9.58
CA MET A 252 19.68 7.12 -9.74
C MET A 252 20.02 6.13 -8.61
N LYS A 253 19.73 6.51 -7.35
CA LYS A 253 19.93 5.64 -6.18
C LYS A 253 19.09 4.37 -6.28
N LEU A 254 17.80 4.50 -6.60
CA LEU A 254 16.90 3.36 -6.72
C LEU A 254 17.33 2.43 -7.86
N ARG A 255 17.75 2.95 -9.02
CA ARG A 255 18.24 2.14 -10.15
C ARG A 255 19.43 1.29 -9.75
N LYS A 256 20.40 1.89 -9.05
CA LYS A 256 21.60 1.20 -8.56
C LYS A 256 21.20 0.08 -7.60
N ARG A 257 20.35 0.39 -6.62
CA ARG A 257 19.85 -0.57 -5.62
C ARG A 257 19.10 -1.74 -6.25
N VAL A 258 18.19 -1.47 -7.21
CA VAL A 258 17.43 -2.50 -7.93
C VAL A 258 18.37 -3.47 -8.64
N LYS A 259 19.38 -2.96 -9.37
CA LYS A 259 20.35 -3.79 -10.10
C LYS A 259 21.22 -4.64 -9.16
N GLU A 260 21.68 -4.05 -8.06
CA GLU A 260 22.49 -4.77 -7.07
C GLU A 260 21.69 -5.91 -6.41
N VAL A 261 20.45 -5.63 -6.00
CA VAL A 261 19.54 -6.62 -5.40
C VAL A 261 19.19 -7.74 -6.38
N GLU A 262 18.93 -7.40 -7.65
CA GLU A 262 18.67 -8.39 -8.70
C GLU A 262 19.85 -9.34 -8.88
N ARG A 263 21.06 -8.79 -9.04
CA ARG A 263 22.30 -9.56 -9.18
C ARG A 263 22.55 -10.48 -7.99
N LEU A 264 22.51 -9.95 -6.76
CA LEU A 264 22.78 -10.71 -5.54
C LEU A 264 21.74 -11.83 -5.32
N LYS A 265 20.47 -11.55 -5.62
CA LYS A 265 19.40 -12.55 -5.55
C LYS A 265 19.65 -13.68 -6.55
N GLU A 266 20.07 -13.38 -7.78
CA GLU A 266 20.39 -14.39 -8.79
C GLU A 266 21.63 -15.22 -8.43
N GLU A 267 22.71 -14.57 -7.97
CA GLU A 267 23.92 -15.23 -7.47
C GLU A 267 23.59 -16.19 -6.31
N GLY A 268 22.82 -15.74 -5.32
CA GLY A 268 22.38 -16.57 -4.19
C GLY A 268 21.49 -17.74 -4.61
N ASN A 269 20.55 -17.50 -5.54
CA ASN A 269 19.70 -18.57 -6.10
C ASN A 269 20.53 -19.62 -6.87
N ALA A 270 21.55 -19.19 -7.62
CA ALA A 270 22.45 -20.08 -8.35
C ALA A 270 23.33 -20.91 -7.39
N ALA A 271 23.90 -20.27 -6.36
CA ALA A 271 24.66 -20.95 -5.31
C ALA A 271 23.81 -22.00 -4.58
N PHE A 272 22.56 -21.66 -4.23
CA PHE A 272 21.63 -22.59 -3.59
C PHE A 272 21.32 -23.81 -4.47
N LYS A 273 21.09 -23.59 -5.78
CA LYS A 273 20.84 -24.67 -6.75
C LYS A 273 22.05 -25.59 -6.94
N THR A 274 23.25 -25.02 -6.89
CA THR A 274 24.52 -25.78 -7.03
C THR A 274 24.97 -26.43 -5.72
N GLY A 275 24.23 -26.25 -4.62
CA GLY A 275 24.54 -26.84 -3.32
C GLY A 275 25.61 -26.09 -2.52
N LYS A 276 26.09 -24.94 -3.00
CA LYS A 276 27.01 -24.05 -2.28
C LYS A 276 26.23 -23.23 -1.26
N LEU A 277 25.83 -23.89 -0.18
CA LEU A 277 24.89 -23.33 0.79
C LEU A 277 25.48 -22.13 1.57
N GLN A 278 26.79 -22.11 1.84
CA GLN A 278 27.40 -20.95 2.51
C GLN A 278 27.48 -19.73 1.60
N ASP A 279 27.95 -19.87 0.36
CA ASP A 279 27.90 -18.80 -0.63
C ASP A 279 26.46 -18.26 -0.79
N ALA A 280 25.45 -19.14 -0.83
CA ALA A 280 24.06 -18.73 -0.92
C ALA A 280 23.62 -17.91 0.31
N LEU A 281 24.03 -18.31 1.52
CA LEU A 281 23.74 -17.62 2.77
C LEU A 281 24.35 -16.22 2.79
N GLU A 282 25.61 -16.08 2.39
CA GLU A 282 26.33 -14.80 2.29
C GLU A 282 25.62 -13.88 1.30
N LYS A 283 25.33 -14.37 0.09
CA LYS A 283 24.67 -13.58 -0.96
C LYS A 283 23.27 -13.12 -0.57
N TYR A 284 22.47 -13.97 0.09
CA TYR A 284 21.17 -13.55 0.59
C TYR A 284 21.30 -12.52 1.72
N THR A 285 22.33 -12.61 2.56
CA THR A 285 22.59 -11.64 3.62
C THR A 285 22.98 -10.28 3.04
N GLU A 286 23.92 -10.22 2.11
CA GLU A 286 24.27 -9.00 1.37
C GLU A 286 23.05 -8.41 0.67
N CYS A 287 22.21 -9.26 0.06
CA CYS A 287 20.98 -8.82 -0.61
C CYS A 287 19.99 -8.17 0.36
N LEU A 288 19.80 -8.77 1.55
CA LEU A 288 18.94 -8.23 2.61
C LEU A 288 19.46 -6.91 3.17
N GLU A 289 20.78 -6.70 3.22
CA GLU A 289 21.37 -5.40 3.58
C GLU A 289 21.07 -4.33 2.54
N LYS A 290 21.17 -4.65 1.24
CA LYS A 290 20.82 -3.70 0.16
C LYS A 290 19.32 -3.40 0.10
N ILE A 291 18.47 -4.35 0.48
CA ILE A 291 17.04 -4.11 0.66
C ILE A 291 16.80 -3.28 1.93
N GLY A 292 17.55 -3.48 3.00
CA GLY A 292 17.36 -2.73 4.24
C GLY A 292 16.02 -3.01 4.93
N GLU A 293 15.76 -2.27 6.00
CA GLU A 293 14.59 -2.43 6.88
C GLU A 293 13.98 -1.10 7.33
N ALA A 294 14.15 -0.05 6.51
CA ALA A 294 13.58 1.25 6.79
C ALA A 294 12.05 1.17 6.94
N GLU A 295 11.52 1.77 8.01
CA GLU A 295 10.07 1.78 8.28
C GLU A 295 9.28 2.51 7.19
N GLU A 296 9.86 3.55 6.60
CA GLU A 296 9.30 4.32 5.48
C GLU A 296 9.03 3.46 4.24
N GLU A 297 9.79 2.38 4.07
CA GLU A 297 9.65 1.42 2.98
C GLU A 297 8.98 0.11 3.44
N GLY A 298 8.25 0.16 4.55
CA GLY A 298 7.55 -0.99 5.11
C GLY A 298 8.50 -2.13 5.45
N LYS A 299 9.67 -1.78 6.02
CA LYS A 299 10.73 -2.70 6.40
C LYS A 299 11.20 -3.59 5.23
N GLY A 300 11.26 -3.03 4.02
CA GLY A 300 11.71 -3.75 2.81
C GLY A 300 10.64 -4.60 2.13
N GLY A 301 9.40 -4.60 2.64
CA GLY A 301 8.22 -5.18 1.99
C GLY A 301 8.32 -6.66 1.61
N GLN A 302 7.57 -7.03 0.57
CA GLN A 302 7.44 -8.42 0.09
C GLN A 302 8.75 -8.98 -0.45
N ILE A 303 9.60 -8.15 -1.06
CA ILE A 303 10.91 -8.60 -1.55
C ILE A 303 11.81 -9.05 -0.40
N ARG A 304 11.84 -8.30 0.72
CA ARG A 304 12.58 -8.72 1.93
C ARG A 304 11.99 -10.01 2.49
N ALA A 305 10.66 -10.11 2.59
CA ALA A 305 9.98 -11.33 3.05
C ALA A 305 10.40 -12.56 2.24
N THR A 306 10.44 -12.44 0.91
CA THR A 306 10.85 -13.52 0.00
C THR A 306 12.30 -13.92 0.21
N LEU A 307 13.21 -12.94 0.34
CA LEU A 307 14.63 -13.21 0.55
C LEU A 307 14.89 -13.84 1.93
N LEU A 308 14.19 -13.41 2.98
CA LEU A 308 14.24 -14.04 4.30
C LEU A 308 13.77 -15.51 4.23
N SER A 309 12.68 -15.80 3.51
CA SER A 309 12.21 -17.18 3.31
C SER A 309 13.23 -18.05 2.56
N ASN A 310 13.91 -17.48 1.55
CA ASN A 310 14.99 -18.17 0.84
C ASN A 310 16.18 -18.43 1.75
N ARG A 311 16.61 -17.44 2.56
CA ARG A 311 17.71 -17.57 3.51
C ARG A 311 17.41 -18.58 4.61
N ALA A 312 16.19 -18.56 5.17
CA ALA A 312 15.71 -19.57 6.12
C ALA A 312 15.76 -20.98 5.54
N THR A 313 15.41 -21.15 4.26
CA THR A 313 15.48 -22.44 3.58
C THR A 313 16.93 -22.92 3.42
N THR A 314 17.88 -22.01 3.18
CA THR A 314 19.32 -22.31 3.17
C THR A 314 19.81 -22.72 4.55
N LEU A 315 19.44 -21.97 5.60
CA LEU A 315 19.81 -22.26 6.99
C LEU A 315 19.25 -23.61 7.46
N LEU A 316 18.01 -23.94 7.09
CA LEU A 316 17.42 -25.26 7.33
C LEU A 316 18.26 -26.38 6.73
N LYS A 317 18.78 -26.21 5.51
CA LYS A 317 19.68 -27.20 4.87
C LYS A 317 21.06 -27.29 5.52
N LEU A 318 21.49 -26.22 6.19
CA LEU A 318 22.71 -26.17 7.00
C LEU A 318 22.49 -26.62 8.45
N GLU A 319 21.29 -27.10 8.79
CA GLU A 319 20.90 -27.55 10.14
C GLU A 319 21.00 -26.45 11.22
N ARG A 320 20.95 -25.18 10.80
CA ARG A 320 20.92 -24.00 11.70
C ARG A 320 19.46 -23.61 11.98
N TYR A 321 18.78 -24.42 12.78
CA TYR A 321 17.32 -24.34 12.95
C TYR A 321 16.86 -23.07 13.65
N GLU A 322 17.57 -22.61 14.69
CA GLU A 322 17.21 -21.41 15.45
C GLU A 322 17.30 -20.14 14.59
N ASP A 323 18.40 -19.98 13.84
CA ASP A 323 18.59 -18.87 12.91
C ASP A 323 17.52 -18.88 11.79
N ALA A 324 17.21 -20.08 11.28
CA ALA A 324 16.17 -20.25 10.27
C ALA A 324 14.78 -19.86 10.79
N LEU A 325 14.49 -20.12 12.07
CA LEU A 325 13.24 -19.75 12.72
C LEU A 325 13.10 -18.22 12.78
N VAL A 326 14.17 -17.52 13.20
CA VAL A 326 14.21 -16.04 13.26
C VAL A 326 13.89 -15.44 11.89
N ASP A 327 14.54 -15.92 10.83
CA ASP A 327 14.29 -15.43 9.48
C ASP A 327 12.86 -15.71 9.00
N THR A 328 12.32 -16.87 9.37
CA THR A 328 10.96 -17.25 8.95
C THR A 328 9.91 -16.43 9.68
N ASP A 329 10.08 -16.17 10.97
CA ASP A 329 9.20 -15.30 11.74
C ASP A 329 9.26 -13.86 11.22
N ALA A 330 10.45 -13.34 10.92
CA ALA A 330 10.60 -12.03 10.28
C ALA A 330 9.94 -11.98 8.89
N SER A 331 10.03 -13.06 8.10
CA SER A 331 9.36 -13.17 6.80
C SER A 331 7.83 -13.13 6.95
N LEU A 332 7.28 -13.84 7.93
CA LEU A 332 5.83 -13.91 8.19
C LEU A 332 5.27 -12.63 8.82
N VAL A 333 6.06 -11.84 9.54
CA VAL A 333 5.65 -10.49 9.95
C VAL A 333 5.39 -9.61 8.73
N LEU A 334 6.25 -9.69 7.70
CA LEU A 334 6.13 -8.89 6.48
C LEU A 334 5.04 -9.44 5.53
N SER A 335 4.98 -10.76 5.37
CA SER A 335 4.03 -11.46 4.51
C SER A 335 3.36 -12.63 5.27
N PRO A 336 2.33 -12.35 6.09
CA PRO A 336 1.69 -13.35 6.93
C PRO A 336 1.06 -14.52 6.15
N ASN A 337 0.65 -14.26 4.91
CA ASN A 337 -0.03 -15.23 4.07
C ASN A 337 0.94 -16.08 3.22
N SER A 338 2.25 -15.88 3.34
CA SER A 338 3.23 -16.61 2.54
C SER A 338 3.26 -18.10 2.89
N PHE A 339 2.62 -18.94 2.05
CA PHE A 339 2.62 -20.38 2.25
C PHE A 339 4.03 -20.99 2.23
N LYS A 340 4.96 -20.37 1.49
CA LYS A 340 6.36 -20.80 1.41
C LYS A 340 7.08 -20.61 2.74
N ALA A 341 6.90 -19.46 3.38
CA ALA A 341 7.46 -19.18 4.70
C ALA A 341 6.82 -20.09 5.77
N LEU A 342 5.49 -20.22 5.79
CA LEU A 342 4.80 -21.14 6.71
C LEU A 342 5.29 -22.59 6.57
N ARG A 343 5.44 -23.07 5.33
CA ARG A 343 6.00 -24.41 5.06
C ARG A 343 7.42 -24.55 5.59
N THR A 344 8.27 -23.55 5.38
CA THR A 344 9.66 -23.58 5.87
C THR A 344 9.69 -23.60 7.40
N ARG A 345 8.84 -22.80 8.08
CA ARG A 345 8.72 -22.81 9.55
C ARG A 345 8.26 -24.17 10.07
N ALA A 346 7.21 -24.74 9.48
CA ALA A 346 6.71 -26.06 9.85
C ALA A 346 7.79 -27.16 9.72
N ARG A 347 8.64 -27.10 8.69
CA ARG A 347 9.76 -28.02 8.54
C ARG A 347 10.81 -27.85 9.64
N ILE A 348 11.16 -26.61 9.98
CA ILE A 348 12.09 -26.30 11.08
C ILE A 348 11.51 -26.81 12.41
N GLU A 349 10.24 -26.53 12.68
CA GLU A 349 9.54 -26.99 13.89
C GLU A 349 9.45 -28.50 14.00
N LEU A 350 9.35 -29.21 12.87
CA LEU A 350 9.39 -30.67 12.83
C LEU A 350 10.75 -31.21 13.31
N HIS A 351 11.86 -30.56 12.93
CA HIS A 351 13.21 -30.90 13.40
C HIS A 351 13.40 -30.57 14.89
N LEU A 352 12.76 -29.49 15.37
CA LEU A 352 12.75 -29.10 16.78
C LEU A 352 11.72 -29.88 17.63
N GLU A 353 11.06 -30.89 17.07
CA GLU A 353 10.03 -31.71 17.71
C GLU A 353 8.83 -30.90 18.26
N LYS A 354 8.60 -29.69 17.75
CA LYS A 354 7.45 -28.84 18.08
C LYS A 354 6.24 -29.21 17.23
N TYR A 355 5.78 -30.45 17.39
CA TYR A 355 4.81 -31.07 16.49
C TYR A 355 3.45 -30.37 16.40
N ASP A 356 2.91 -29.86 17.50
CA ASP A 356 1.59 -29.19 17.49
C ASP A 356 1.64 -27.86 16.70
N ALA A 357 2.71 -27.06 16.87
CA ALA A 357 2.95 -25.84 16.09
C ALA A 357 3.17 -26.16 14.59
N CYS A 358 4.00 -27.17 14.32
CA CYS A 358 4.29 -27.65 12.96
C CYS A 358 3.02 -27.99 12.17
N ILE A 359 2.09 -28.71 12.81
CA ILE A 359 0.80 -29.08 12.20
C ILE A 359 -0.08 -27.86 11.94
N ALA A 360 -0.11 -26.89 12.87
CA ALA A 360 -0.87 -25.65 12.70
C ALA A 360 -0.35 -24.83 11.51
N ASP A 361 0.97 -24.74 11.35
CA ASP A 361 1.60 -24.05 10.24
C ASP A 361 1.40 -24.77 8.91
N PHE A 362 1.50 -26.10 8.85
CA PHE A 362 1.19 -26.84 7.63
C PHE A 362 -0.28 -26.67 7.19
N LYS A 363 -1.22 -26.66 8.14
CA LYS A 363 -2.64 -26.38 7.84
C LYS A 363 -2.83 -24.98 7.29
N SER A 364 -2.21 -23.98 7.94
CA SER A 364 -2.23 -22.60 7.48
C SER A 364 -1.60 -22.46 6.09
N ALA A 365 -0.46 -23.11 5.85
CA ALA A 365 0.21 -23.12 4.55
C ALA A 365 -0.67 -23.71 3.45
N ILE A 366 -1.41 -24.80 3.72
CA ILE A 366 -2.35 -25.40 2.75
C ILE A 366 -3.48 -24.42 2.44
N GLN A 367 -4.08 -23.81 3.46
CA GLN A 367 -5.17 -22.84 3.27
C GLN A 367 -4.72 -21.65 2.43
N GLN A 368 -3.54 -21.10 2.72
CA GLN A 368 -2.99 -19.99 1.96
C GLN A 368 -2.58 -20.42 0.54
N ALA A 369 -1.99 -21.59 0.35
CA ALA A 369 -1.66 -22.10 -0.98
C ALA A 369 -2.90 -22.33 -1.87
N GLN A 370 -4.05 -22.65 -1.28
CA GLN A 370 -5.31 -22.78 -2.03
C GLN A 370 -5.93 -21.42 -2.38
N THR A 371 -5.62 -20.38 -1.61
CA THR A 371 -6.17 -19.03 -1.78
C THR A 371 -5.26 -18.17 -2.67
N GLU A 372 -3.94 -18.32 -2.55
CA GLU A 372 -2.95 -17.67 -3.38
C GLU A 372 -2.88 -18.34 -4.76
N GLY A 373 -3.09 -17.57 -5.82
CA GLY A 373 -2.91 -18.04 -7.21
C GLY A 373 -1.46 -18.35 -7.60
N SER A 374 -0.51 -18.35 -6.66
CA SER A 374 0.91 -18.60 -6.91
C SER A 374 1.35 -20.05 -6.65
N ALA A 375 0.54 -20.82 -5.93
CA ALA A 375 0.84 -22.22 -5.63
C ALA A 375 0.34 -23.14 -6.74
N THR A 376 1.09 -24.21 -7.01
CA THR A 376 0.65 -25.27 -7.93
C THR A 376 -0.13 -26.36 -7.18
N ASP A 377 -0.95 -27.14 -7.89
CA ASP A 377 -1.60 -28.33 -7.30
C ASP A 377 -0.59 -29.32 -6.70
N ASN A 378 0.62 -29.37 -7.26
CA ASN A 378 1.72 -30.17 -6.75
C ASN A 378 2.22 -29.65 -5.39
N ASP A 379 2.29 -28.32 -5.19
CA ASP A 379 2.68 -27.73 -3.90
C ASP A 379 1.65 -28.08 -2.82
N VAL A 380 0.36 -27.94 -3.13
CA VAL A 380 -0.73 -28.30 -2.20
C VAL A 380 -0.68 -29.79 -1.85
N ARG A 381 -0.42 -30.66 -2.84
CA ARG A 381 -0.26 -32.10 -2.61
C ARG A 381 0.96 -32.42 -1.75
N ALA A 382 2.09 -31.75 -1.99
CA ALA A 382 3.31 -31.91 -1.19
C ALA A 382 3.07 -31.49 0.27
N LEU A 383 2.43 -30.33 0.49
CA LEU A 383 2.06 -29.86 1.82
C LEU A 383 1.15 -30.85 2.57
N LYS A 384 0.13 -31.40 1.89
CA LYS A 384 -0.74 -32.44 2.48
C LYS A 384 0.03 -33.71 2.85
N SER A 385 1.01 -34.09 2.04
CA SER A 385 1.88 -35.24 2.33
C SER A 385 2.78 -34.98 3.55
N GLU A 386 3.38 -33.80 3.64
CA GLU A 386 4.20 -33.38 4.78
C GLU A 386 3.38 -33.26 6.06
N LEU A 387 2.16 -32.71 5.99
CA LEU A 387 1.22 -32.66 7.11
C LEU A 387 0.94 -34.07 7.67
N LYS A 388 0.66 -35.05 6.80
CA LYS A 388 0.44 -36.44 7.25
C LYS A 388 1.67 -37.02 7.96
N LYS A 389 2.88 -36.69 7.49
CA LYS A 389 4.14 -37.11 8.15
C LYS A 389 4.29 -36.46 9.52
N ALA A 390 3.96 -35.18 9.64
CA ALA A 390 3.98 -34.45 10.91
C ALA A 390 2.94 -35.03 11.91
N GLU A 391 1.72 -35.32 11.46
CA GLU A 391 0.68 -35.98 12.26
C GLU A 391 1.09 -37.38 12.71
N ALA A 392 1.73 -38.16 11.83
CA ALA A 392 2.29 -39.45 12.18
C ALA A 392 3.44 -39.32 13.19
N ALA A 393 4.30 -38.30 13.07
CA ALA A 393 5.35 -38.01 14.03
C ALA A 393 4.77 -37.62 15.40
N LEU A 394 3.76 -36.76 15.45
CA LEU A 394 3.02 -36.42 16.67
C LEU A 394 2.37 -37.66 17.31
N LYS A 395 1.75 -38.52 16.51
CA LYS A 395 1.16 -39.76 17.02
C LYS A 395 2.24 -40.65 17.62
N ARG A 396 3.40 -40.77 16.96
CA ARG A 396 4.56 -41.53 17.43
C ARG A 396 5.16 -40.96 18.72
N SER A 397 5.25 -39.63 18.87
CA SER A 397 5.76 -39.02 20.09
C SER A 397 4.79 -39.17 21.27
N LYS A 398 3.47 -39.17 21.00
CA LYS A 398 2.42 -39.44 22.00
C LYS A 398 2.25 -40.93 22.32
N THR A 399 2.70 -41.85 21.45
CA THR A 399 2.59 -43.29 21.73
C THR A 399 3.73 -43.76 22.61
N LYS A 400 3.39 -44.33 23.77
CA LYS A 400 4.33 -44.98 24.67
C LYS A 400 5.01 -46.16 23.94
N ASP A 401 6.34 -46.14 23.82
CA ASP A 401 7.09 -47.27 23.29
C ASP A 401 7.37 -48.29 24.41
N TYR A 402 6.45 -49.24 24.59
CA TYR A 402 6.53 -50.27 25.64
C TYR A 402 7.80 -51.13 25.54
N TYR A 403 8.36 -51.31 24.34
CA TYR A 403 9.62 -52.06 24.17
C TYR A 403 10.80 -51.27 24.73
N LYS A 404 10.81 -49.95 24.51
CA LYS A 404 11.81 -49.04 25.08
C LYS A 404 11.66 -48.92 26.60
N ILE A 405 10.44 -48.92 27.12
CA ILE A 405 10.15 -48.91 28.57
C ILE A 405 10.73 -50.17 29.26
N LEU A 406 10.60 -51.36 28.64
CA LEU A 406 11.18 -52.60 29.18
C LEU A 406 12.66 -52.81 28.79
N GLY A 407 13.21 -52.00 27.89
CA GLY A 407 14.58 -52.15 27.39
C GLY A 407 14.80 -53.45 26.61
N VAL A 408 13.80 -53.88 25.83
CA VAL A 408 13.87 -55.10 24.99
C VAL A 408 13.78 -54.76 23.51
N ALA A 409 14.45 -55.55 22.67
CA ALA A 409 14.37 -55.42 21.21
C ALA A 409 12.95 -55.78 20.72
N ARG A 410 12.55 -55.29 19.54
CA ARG A 410 11.17 -55.48 19.06
C ARG A 410 10.85 -56.91 18.61
N ASP A 411 11.88 -57.67 18.28
CA ASP A 411 11.89 -59.10 17.94
C ASP A 411 12.08 -60.01 19.16
N CYS A 412 12.06 -59.46 20.38
CA CYS A 412 12.27 -60.22 21.61
C CYS A 412 11.24 -61.35 21.82
N THR A 413 11.71 -62.44 22.42
CA THR A 413 10.85 -63.58 22.78
C THR A 413 10.08 -63.29 24.05
N GLU A 414 8.97 -64.00 24.27
CA GLU A 414 8.15 -63.84 25.49
C GLU A 414 8.96 -64.04 26.80
N ALA A 415 9.98 -64.91 26.74
CA ALA A 415 10.91 -65.12 27.85
C ALA A 415 11.75 -63.87 28.16
N ASP A 416 12.20 -63.15 27.13
CA ASP A 416 12.98 -61.91 27.26
C ASP A 416 12.16 -60.78 27.90
N ILE A 417 10.88 -60.67 27.53
CA ILE A 417 9.96 -59.69 28.13
C ILE A 417 9.72 -59.99 29.60
N LYS A 418 9.46 -61.25 29.97
CA LYS A 418 9.31 -61.65 31.37
C LYS A 418 10.59 -61.38 32.18
N LYS A 419 11.76 -61.63 31.58
CA LYS A 419 13.06 -61.37 32.20
C LYS A 419 13.29 -59.86 32.40
N ALA A 420 13.01 -59.05 31.39
CA ALA A 420 13.13 -57.60 31.44
C ALA A 420 12.14 -56.96 32.42
N TYR A 421 10.87 -57.41 32.42
CA TYR A 421 9.86 -56.98 33.38
C TYR A 421 10.29 -57.22 34.82
N ARG A 422 10.81 -58.42 35.15
CA ARG A 422 11.31 -58.71 36.50
C ARG A 422 12.46 -57.78 36.90
N ARG A 423 13.39 -57.52 35.98
CA ARG A 423 14.52 -56.62 36.21
C ARG A 423 14.07 -55.19 36.49
N GLU A 424 13.25 -54.62 35.60
CA GLU A 424 12.82 -53.22 35.73
C GLU A 424 11.81 -53.02 36.87
N SER A 425 10.92 -53.99 37.11
CA SER A 425 9.97 -53.93 38.23
C SER A 425 10.68 -53.94 39.58
N LEU A 426 11.71 -54.77 39.74
CA LEU A 426 12.49 -54.82 40.98
C LEU A 426 13.28 -53.53 41.22
N LYS A 427 13.74 -52.89 40.14
CA LYS A 427 14.49 -51.64 40.16
C LYS A 427 13.62 -50.43 40.51
N HIS A 428 12.39 -50.39 40.00
CA HIS A 428 11.46 -49.28 40.20
C HIS A 428 10.42 -49.53 41.30
N HIS A 429 10.51 -50.63 42.05
CA HIS A 429 9.53 -50.99 43.07
C HIS A 429 9.41 -49.89 44.17
N PRO A 430 8.19 -49.45 44.54
CA PRO A 430 7.99 -48.38 45.54
C PRO A 430 8.65 -48.68 46.89
N ASP A 431 8.50 -49.93 47.38
CA ASP A 431 9.09 -50.37 48.65
C ASP A 431 10.63 -50.40 48.67
N LYS A 432 11.28 -50.32 47.51
CA LYS A 432 12.75 -50.28 47.38
C LYS A 432 13.28 -48.87 47.08
N GLY A 433 12.43 -47.84 47.26
CA GLY A 433 12.77 -46.45 46.97
C GLY A 433 12.79 -46.12 45.47
N GLY A 434 12.08 -46.91 44.66
CA GLY A 434 11.96 -46.71 43.22
C GLY A 434 10.91 -45.66 42.83
N ASP A 435 10.99 -45.22 41.58
CA ASP A 435 10.07 -44.27 40.96
C ASP A 435 8.71 -44.94 40.64
N GLU A 436 7.66 -44.56 41.36
CA GLU A 436 6.31 -45.15 41.28
C GLU A 436 5.68 -44.97 39.89
N GLU A 437 5.93 -43.85 39.21
CA GLU A 437 5.40 -43.61 37.86
C GLU A 437 6.06 -44.54 36.84
N LYS A 438 7.39 -44.75 36.95
CA LYS A 438 8.10 -45.72 36.11
C LYS A 438 7.66 -47.14 36.40
N PHE A 439 7.38 -47.49 37.65
CA PHE A 439 6.84 -48.80 38.00
C PHE A 439 5.49 -49.05 37.31
N LYS A 440 4.57 -48.07 37.35
CA LYS A 440 3.28 -48.14 36.63
C LYS A 440 3.47 -48.34 35.13
N LEU A 441 4.41 -47.60 34.50
CA LEU A 441 4.72 -47.75 33.07
C LEU A 441 5.31 -49.13 32.74
N VAL A 442 6.15 -49.71 33.59
CA VAL A 442 6.74 -51.05 33.41
C VAL A 442 5.67 -52.14 33.51
N VAL A 443 4.72 -51.99 34.45
CA VAL A 443 3.57 -52.90 34.59
C VAL A 443 2.65 -52.80 33.38
N GLU A 444 2.31 -51.59 32.95
CA GLU A 444 1.52 -51.33 31.75
C GLU A 444 2.20 -51.93 30.50
N ALA A 445 3.51 -51.71 30.34
CA ALA A 445 4.30 -52.24 29.24
C ALA A 445 4.28 -53.77 29.20
N ASN A 446 4.48 -54.45 30.34
CA ASN A 446 4.42 -55.90 30.40
C ASN A 446 3.00 -56.44 30.15
N ALA A 447 1.95 -55.78 30.65
CA ALA A 447 0.57 -56.20 30.40
C ALA A 447 0.21 -56.13 28.90
N VAL A 448 0.71 -55.12 28.18
CA VAL A 448 0.49 -54.99 26.74
C VAL A 448 1.36 -55.96 25.93
N LEU A 449 2.62 -56.13 26.33
CA LEU A 449 3.59 -56.96 25.61
C LEU A 449 3.46 -58.46 25.94
N SER A 450 2.89 -58.87 27.06
CA SER A 450 2.72 -60.30 27.36
C SER A 450 1.51 -60.92 26.67
N ASP A 451 0.54 -60.12 26.21
CA ASP A 451 -0.64 -60.58 25.48
C ASP A 451 -0.33 -60.75 23.97
N PRO A 452 -0.39 -61.96 23.40
CA PRO A 452 -0.10 -62.22 21.99
C PRO A 452 -1.03 -61.46 21.03
N ARG A 453 -2.29 -61.22 21.39
CA ARG A 453 -3.27 -60.51 20.55
C ARG A 453 -3.00 -59.01 20.53
N ARG A 454 -2.66 -58.43 21.68
CA ARG A 454 -2.34 -56.99 21.79
C ARG A 454 -0.96 -56.68 21.20
N ARG A 455 0.01 -57.60 21.37
CA ARG A 455 1.30 -57.58 20.67
C ARG A 455 1.13 -57.66 19.16
N GLY A 456 0.36 -58.62 18.66
CA GLY A 456 0.07 -58.78 17.23
C GLY A 456 -0.67 -57.58 16.63
N GLY A 457 -1.64 -57.02 17.36
CA GLY A 457 -2.36 -55.80 16.97
C GLY A 457 -1.47 -54.56 16.86
N MET A 458 -0.45 -54.40 17.71
CA MET A 458 0.54 -53.32 17.59
C MET A 458 1.46 -53.49 16.37
N ILE A 459 1.85 -54.72 16.05
CA ILE A 459 2.66 -55.02 14.86
C ILE A 459 1.84 -54.75 13.58
N TRP A 460 0.57 -55.16 13.58
CA TRP A 460 -0.34 -55.03 12.43
C TRP A 460 -0.82 -53.60 12.19
N ALA A 461 -1.14 -52.84 13.25
CA ALA A 461 -1.52 -51.42 13.15
C ALA A 461 -0.38 -50.53 12.62
N ARG A 462 0.88 -50.95 12.81
CA ARG A 462 2.07 -50.21 12.35
C ARG A 462 2.45 -50.54 10.90
N MET A 463 2.25 -51.77 10.43
CA MET A 463 2.43 -52.12 9.01
C MET A 463 1.48 -51.35 8.08
N ARG A 464 0.34 -50.87 8.58
CA ARG A 464 -0.62 -50.04 7.83
C ARG A 464 -0.31 -48.54 7.82
N MET A 465 0.61 -48.08 8.67
CA MET A 465 1.02 -46.66 8.83
C MET A 465 2.46 -46.40 8.34
N GLY A 466 3.12 -47.40 7.75
CA GLY A 466 4.49 -47.31 7.19
C GLY A 466 4.51 -46.85 5.76
#